data_AF-A0A437BYS5-F1
#
_entry.id   AF-A0A437BYS5-F1
#
_cell.length_a   1.000
_cell.length_b   1.000
_cell.length_c   1.000
_cell.angle_alpha   90.00
_cell.angle_beta   90.00
_cell.angle_gamma   90.00
#
_symmetry.space_group_name_H-M   'P 1'
#
loop_
_entity.id
_entity.type
_entity.pdbx_description
1 polymer ?
#
loop_
_entity_poly.entity_id
_entity_poly.type
_entity_poly.pdbx_seq_one_letter_code
_entity_poly.pdbx_strand_id
1 'polypeptide(L)'
;MSGSERKIRTLREILQKPGNNTCADCGAPDPEWASCSLGVFICLACSGIHRNIQEISKVKSVCLSHWEDYELEFLAKHGNDVTKKIYEATVPVYYYIPNHKDCQVLREQWIRAKYERKEFAEGGRNLIYEEGTRDGVLMKRGRDNGQFLTRRFILSEREGTLKYFTKYDAKDPKAVIKVDTINATFKPEKIGNPNGLQITYLKDYSTRNIFVYHDSSK
;
A
#
# COMPACT_ATOMS: atom_id res chain seq x y z
N MET A 1 -15.50 -16.09 37.41
CA MET A 1 -14.70 -15.49 36.33
C MET A 1 -15.05 -14.02 36.27
N SER A 2 -14.05 -13.14 36.29
CA SER A 2 -14.30 -11.69 36.16
C SER A 2 -14.80 -11.35 34.74
N GLY A 3 -15.51 -10.23 34.59
CA GLY A 3 -15.95 -9.78 33.26
C GLY A 3 -14.79 -9.58 32.27
N SER A 4 -13.60 -9.23 32.78
CA SER A 4 -12.37 -9.09 32.00
C SER A 4 -11.85 -10.42 31.46
N GLU A 5 -11.82 -11.47 32.30
CA GLU A 5 -11.39 -12.82 31.90
C GLU A 5 -12.28 -13.41 30.80
N ARG A 6 -13.60 -13.16 30.88
CA ARG A 6 -14.56 -13.59 29.85
C ARG A 6 -14.25 -12.93 28.51
N LYS A 7 -14.01 -11.62 28.49
CA LYS A 7 -13.73 -10.87 27.25
C LYS A 7 -12.41 -11.30 26.60
N ILE A 8 -11.37 -11.54 27.40
CA ILE A 8 -10.09 -12.08 26.91
C ILE A 8 -10.28 -13.46 26.27
N ARG A 9 -11.10 -14.32 26.88
CA ARG A 9 -11.43 -15.63 26.30
C ARG A 9 -12.16 -15.49 24.97
N THR A 10 -13.19 -14.63 24.90
CA THR A 10 -13.92 -14.38 23.65
C THR A 10 -12.99 -13.89 22.54
N LEU A 11 -12.07 -12.96 22.83
CA LEU A 11 -11.09 -12.48 21.83
C LEU A 11 -10.19 -13.60 21.30
N ARG A 12 -9.73 -14.50 22.18
CA ARG A 12 -8.94 -15.68 21.77
C ARG A 12 -9.74 -16.60 20.85
N GLU A 13 -11.01 -16.83 21.17
CA GLU A 13 -11.91 -17.64 20.33
C GLU A 13 -12.13 -16.98 18.95
N ILE A 14 -12.26 -15.64 18.90
CA ILE A 14 -12.36 -14.91 17.63
C ILE A 14 -11.04 -14.99 16.84
N LEU A 15 -9.88 -14.85 17.49
CA LEU A 15 -8.56 -14.96 16.85
C LEU A 15 -8.30 -16.34 16.25
N GLN A 16 -8.90 -17.40 16.80
CA GLN A 16 -8.79 -18.76 16.27
C GLN A 16 -9.61 -19.00 15.01
N LYS A 17 -10.49 -18.05 14.62
CA LYS A 17 -11.22 -18.16 13.35
C LYS A 17 -10.25 -18.07 12.16
N PRO A 18 -10.54 -18.75 11.05
CA PRO A 18 -9.75 -18.66 9.82
C PRO A 18 -9.48 -17.21 9.40
N GLY A 19 -8.25 -16.95 8.93
CA GLY A 19 -7.80 -15.64 8.47
C GLY A 19 -7.34 -14.68 9.58
N ASN A 20 -7.83 -14.83 10.81
CA ASN A 20 -7.50 -13.93 11.93
C ASN A 20 -6.11 -14.18 12.53
N ASN A 21 -5.46 -15.29 12.19
CA ASN A 21 -4.11 -15.63 12.63
C ASN A 21 -2.99 -14.86 11.90
N THR A 22 -3.35 -14.03 10.91
CA THR A 22 -2.42 -13.15 10.20
C THR A 22 -2.98 -11.74 10.09
N CYS A 23 -2.10 -10.74 10.03
CA CYS A 23 -2.47 -9.35 9.84
C CYS A 23 -3.23 -9.16 8.51
N ALA A 24 -4.42 -8.56 8.59
CA ALA A 24 -5.29 -8.32 7.44
C ALA A 24 -4.68 -7.48 6.31
N ASP A 25 -3.59 -6.75 6.58
CA ASP A 25 -3.01 -5.80 5.61
C ASP A 25 -1.66 -6.22 5.06
N CYS A 26 -0.85 -6.97 5.81
CA CYS A 26 0.52 -7.30 5.42
C CYS A 26 0.90 -8.77 5.65
N GLY A 27 -0.04 -9.58 6.14
CA GLY A 27 0.19 -11.01 6.39
C GLY A 27 1.21 -11.33 7.48
N ALA A 28 1.62 -10.36 8.31
CA ALA A 28 2.42 -10.65 9.51
C ALA A 28 1.68 -11.67 10.40
N PRO A 29 2.34 -12.70 10.93
CA PRO A 29 1.68 -13.66 11.82
C PRO A 29 1.26 -13.02 13.15
N ASP A 30 0.33 -13.69 13.83
CA ASP A 30 -0.05 -13.42 15.22
C ASP A 30 -0.39 -11.94 15.52
N PRO A 31 -1.41 -11.36 14.87
CA PRO A 31 -1.77 -9.96 15.07
C PRO A 31 -2.28 -9.69 16.50
N GLU A 32 -1.60 -8.79 17.21
CA GLU A 32 -1.93 -8.40 18.59
C GLU A 32 -2.82 -7.14 18.70
N TRP A 33 -3.24 -6.59 17.55
CA TRP A 33 -4.10 -5.42 17.46
C TRP A 33 -5.32 -5.72 16.61
N ALA A 34 -6.38 -4.95 16.81
CA ALA A 34 -7.58 -5.03 15.99
C ALA A 34 -8.17 -3.65 15.74
N SER A 35 -8.79 -3.48 14.58
CA SER A 35 -9.67 -2.35 14.31
C SER A 35 -11.09 -2.74 14.68
N CYS A 36 -11.65 -2.13 15.72
CA CYS A 36 -13.01 -2.42 16.18
C CYS A 36 -14.10 -1.78 15.30
N SER A 37 -13.73 -0.86 14.41
CA SER A 37 -14.67 -0.28 13.42
C SER A 37 -14.62 -0.95 12.05
N LEU A 38 -13.49 -1.56 11.66
CA LEU A 38 -13.35 -2.32 10.41
C LEU A 38 -13.47 -3.83 10.59
N GLY A 39 -13.38 -4.31 11.84
CA GLY A 39 -13.56 -5.72 12.17
C GLY A 39 -12.39 -6.60 11.74
N VAL A 40 -11.16 -6.07 11.77
CA VAL A 40 -9.94 -6.77 11.33
C VAL A 40 -8.91 -6.88 12.44
N PHE A 41 -8.13 -7.96 12.43
CA PHE A 41 -6.93 -8.15 13.22
C PHE A 41 -5.70 -7.77 12.40
N ILE A 42 -4.84 -6.95 13.00
CA ILE A 42 -3.68 -6.33 12.35
C ILE A 42 -2.46 -6.35 13.28
N CYS A 43 -1.26 -6.31 12.72
CA CYS A 43 -0.04 -6.26 13.51
C CYS A 43 0.20 -4.87 14.11
N LEU A 44 1.16 -4.76 15.04
CA LEU A 44 1.53 -3.48 15.66
C LEU A 44 1.89 -2.42 14.60
N ALA A 45 2.66 -2.79 13.58
CA ALA A 45 3.09 -1.83 12.56
C ALA A 45 1.92 -1.31 11.71
N CYS A 46 0.99 -2.17 11.29
CA CYS A 46 -0.21 -1.74 10.56
C CYS A 46 -1.18 -0.97 11.45
N SER A 47 -1.28 -1.30 12.75
CA SER A 47 -2.04 -0.47 13.69
C SER A 47 -1.52 0.97 13.74
N GLY A 48 -0.20 1.17 13.60
CA GLY A 48 0.42 2.50 13.46
C GLY A 48 -0.14 3.29 12.28
N ILE A 49 -0.29 2.65 11.13
CA ILE A 49 -0.85 3.27 9.92
C ILE A 49 -2.35 3.54 10.09
N HIS A 50 -3.10 2.59 10.68
CA HIS A 50 -4.54 2.78 10.96
C HIS A 50 -4.82 3.98 11.88
N ARG A 51 -3.89 4.31 12.80
CA ARG A 51 -3.99 5.54 13.62
C ARG A 51 -3.89 6.83 12.81
N ASN A 52 -3.48 6.78 11.54
CA ASN A 52 -3.46 7.94 10.64
C ASN A 52 -4.77 8.10 9.83
N ILE A 53 -5.75 7.20 10.03
CA ILE A 53 -7.08 7.23 9.40
C ILE A 53 -8.19 7.00 10.45
N GLN A 54 -8.12 7.69 11.59
CA GLN A 54 -8.97 7.44 12.76
C GLN A 54 -10.48 7.63 12.52
N GLU A 55 -10.83 8.48 11.55
CA GLU A 55 -12.22 8.66 11.11
C GLU A 55 -12.83 7.38 10.52
N ILE A 56 -11.98 6.46 10.03
CA ILE A 56 -12.37 5.19 9.41
C ILE A 56 -12.06 4.02 10.34
N SER A 57 -10.87 4.03 10.97
CA SER A 57 -10.35 2.92 11.75
C SER A 57 -10.08 3.28 13.20
N LYS A 58 -10.81 2.64 14.12
CA LYS A 58 -10.58 2.71 15.57
C LYS A 58 -9.81 1.47 16.03
N VAL A 59 -8.58 1.67 16.50
CA VAL A 59 -7.63 0.59 16.81
C VAL A 59 -7.50 0.34 18.31
N LYS A 60 -7.52 -0.93 18.72
CA LYS A 60 -7.35 -1.39 20.11
C LYS A 60 -6.34 -2.54 20.18
N SER A 61 -5.62 -2.63 21.30
CA SER A 61 -4.80 -3.81 21.60
C SER A 61 -5.70 -4.97 22.00
N VAL A 62 -5.44 -6.16 21.47
CA VAL A 62 -6.20 -7.36 21.83
C VAL A 62 -6.07 -7.67 23.33
N CYS A 63 -4.86 -7.55 23.89
CA CYS A 63 -4.60 -7.95 25.28
C CYS A 63 -4.66 -6.79 26.28
N LEU A 64 -4.40 -5.55 25.85
CA LEU A 64 -4.17 -4.42 26.76
C LEU A 64 -5.30 -3.39 26.79
N SER A 65 -6.30 -3.50 25.91
CA SER A 65 -7.39 -2.52 25.83
C SER A 65 -8.68 -3.03 26.49
N HIS A 66 -9.51 -2.09 26.94
CA HIS A 66 -10.89 -2.39 27.30
C HIS A 66 -11.74 -2.60 26.04
N TRP A 67 -12.51 -3.68 26.04
CA TRP A 67 -13.39 -4.06 24.94
C TRP A 67 -14.84 -4.02 25.40
N GLU A 68 -15.69 -3.40 24.59
CA GLU A 68 -17.13 -3.42 24.79
C GLU A 68 -17.74 -4.65 24.11
N ASP A 69 -18.87 -5.13 24.63
CA ASP A 69 -19.49 -6.37 24.11
C ASP A 69 -19.88 -6.22 22.64
N TYR A 70 -20.41 -5.06 22.24
CA TYR A 70 -20.76 -4.78 20.83
C TYR A 70 -19.54 -4.78 19.90
N GLU A 71 -18.35 -4.42 20.40
CA GLU A 71 -17.12 -4.44 19.59
C GLU A 71 -16.64 -5.88 19.37
N LEU A 72 -16.78 -6.73 20.39
CA LEU A 72 -16.47 -8.16 20.29
C LEU A 72 -17.43 -8.88 19.35
N GLU A 73 -18.73 -8.57 19.44
CA GLU A 73 -19.75 -9.07 18.51
C GLU A 73 -19.45 -8.62 17.07
N PHE A 74 -19.08 -7.35 16.88
CA PHE A 74 -18.71 -6.82 15.57
C PHE A 74 -17.48 -7.54 15.00
N LEU A 75 -16.41 -7.72 15.78
CA LEU A 75 -15.24 -8.49 15.38
C LEU A 75 -15.57 -9.96 15.06
N ALA A 76 -16.42 -10.59 15.87
CA ALA A 76 -16.82 -11.97 15.66
C ALA A 76 -17.61 -12.16 14.36
N LYS A 77 -18.43 -11.18 13.97
CA LYS A 77 -19.26 -11.19 12.75
C LYS A 77 -18.46 -10.89 11.49
N HIS A 78 -17.43 -10.04 11.59
CA HIS A 78 -16.57 -9.67 10.46
C HIS A 78 -15.32 -10.55 10.46
N GLY A 79 -14.24 -10.12 11.11
CA GLY A 79 -12.95 -10.81 11.00
C GLY A 79 -12.33 -10.63 9.62
N ASN A 80 -11.07 -11.07 9.51
CA ASN A 80 -10.22 -10.78 8.35
C ASN A 80 -10.80 -11.34 7.06
N ASP A 81 -11.27 -12.59 7.04
CA ASP A 81 -11.79 -13.22 5.83
C ASP A 81 -13.06 -12.56 5.30
N VAL A 82 -13.95 -12.10 6.19
CA VAL A 82 -15.18 -11.39 5.77
C VAL A 82 -14.81 -10.00 5.28
N THR A 83 -13.97 -9.27 6.01
CA THR A 83 -13.55 -7.92 5.60
C THR A 83 -12.75 -7.97 4.28
N LYS A 84 -11.95 -9.02 4.05
CA LYS A 84 -11.26 -9.26 2.79
C LYS A 84 -12.24 -9.38 1.62
N LYS A 85 -13.32 -10.14 1.76
CA LYS A 85 -14.36 -10.26 0.72
C LYS A 85 -15.03 -8.92 0.38
N ILE A 86 -15.03 -7.95 1.29
CA ILE A 86 -15.63 -6.63 1.10
C ILE A 86 -14.64 -5.66 0.46
N TYR A 87 -13.43 -5.55 1.03
CA TYR A 87 -12.46 -4.50 0.68
C TYR A 87 -11.37 -4.95 -0.31
N GLU A 88 -11.32 -6.24 -0.62
CA GLU A 88 -10.43 -6.84 -1.62
C GLU A 88 -11.23 -7.64 -2.66
N ALA A 89 -12.51 -7.29 -2.87
CA ALA A 89 -13.43 -7.99 -3.77
C ALA A 89 -12.94 -7.99 -5.23
N THR A 90 -12.36 -6.88 -5.67
CA THR A 90 -12.00 -6.64 -7.08
C THR A 90 -10.54 -6.19 -7.24
N VAL A 91 -9.62 -6.73 -6.43
CA VAL A 91 -8.19 -6.39 -6.55
C VAL A 91 -7.67 -6.85 -7.92
N PRO A 92 -7.16 -5.95 -8.78
CA PRO A 92 -6.62 -6.36 -10.06
C PRO A 92 -5.42 -7.30 -9.91
N VAL A 93 -5.28 -8.25 -10.84
CA VAL A 93 -4.21 -9.26 -10.81
C VAL A 93 -2.79 -8.67 -10.80
N TYR A 94 -2.61 -7.47 -11.36
CA TYR A 94 -1.34 -6.74 -11.38
C TYR A 94 -1.11 -5.84 -10.17
N TYR A 95 -2.11 -5.65 -9.32
CA TYR A 95 -1.96 -4.78 -8.16
C TYR A 95 -1.02 -5.41 -7.14
N TYR A 96 -0.02 -4.65 -6.70
CA TYR A 96 0.96 -5.15 -5.75
C TYR A 96 0.37 -5.20 -4.33
N ILE A 97 0.23 -6.39 -3.77
CA ILE A 97 -0.20 -6.59 -2.37
C ILE A 97 1.06 -6.68 -1.48
N PRO A 98 1.28 -5.74 -0.56
CA PRO A 98 2.48 -5.72 0.27
C PRO A 98 2.45 -6.81 1.36
N ASN A 99 3.64 -7.28 1.73
CA ASN A 99 3.87 -8.12 2.89
C ASN A 99 4.51 -7.32 4.04
N HIS A 100 4.68 -7.95 5.20
CA HIS A 100 5.19 -7.31 6.41
C HIS A 100 6.64 -6.83 6.34
N LYS A 101 7.42 -7.29 5.35
CA LYS A 101 8.81 -6.86 5.10
C LYS A 101 8.89 -5.67 4.14
N ASP A 102 7.79 -5.31 3.50
CA ASP A 102 7.76 -4.17 2.59
C ASP A 102 7.86 -2.84 3.34
N CYS A 103 8.40 -1.86 2.63
CA CYS A 103 8.55 -0.50 3.12
C CYS A 103 7.20 0.11 3.53
N GLN A 104 7.26 1.08 4.45
CA GLN A 104 6.07 1.68 5.04
C GLN A 104 5.11 2.27 3.99
N VAL A 105 5.62 2.93 2.94
CA VAL A 105 4.79 3.56 1.92
C VAL A 105 3.90 2.54 1.18
N LEU A 106 4.41 1.35 0.87
CA LEU A 106 3.62 0.29 0.23
C LEU A 106 2.50 -0.19 1.14
N ARG A 107 2.82 -0.47 2.41
CA ARG A 107 1.82 -0.89 3.41
C ARG A 107 0.78 0.20 3.68
N GLU A 108 1.21 1.47 3.75
CA GLU A 108 0.30 2.59 3.95
C GLU A 108 -0.65 2.79 2.78
N GLN A 109 -0.13 2.80 1.55
CA GLN A 109 -0.99 2.99 0.38
C GLN A 109 -1.94 1.83 0.14
N TRP A 110 -1.56 0.60 0.51
CA TRP A 110 -2.47 -0.54 0.50
C TRP A 110 -3.64 -0.38 1.50
N ILE A 111 -3.34 -0.01 2.75
CA ILE A 111 -4.35 0.24 3.78
C ILE A 111 -5.30 1.37 3.35
N ARG A 112 -4.76 2.47 2.80
CA ARG A 112 -5.58 3.58 2.30
C ARG A 112 -6.39 3.20 1.05
N ALA A 113 -5.82 2.43 0.12
CA ALA A 113 -6.53 1.92 -1.06
C ALA A 113 -7.74 1.09 -0.65
N LYS A 114 -7.55 0.16 0.30
CA LYS A 114 -8.62 -0.67 0.85
C LYS A 114 -9.68 0.15 1.58
N TYR A 115 -9.31 0.84 2.66
CA TYR A 115 -10.33 1.32 3.61
C TYR A 115 -10.74 2.78 3.41
N GLU A 116 -9.82 3.64 2.97
CA GLU A 116 -10.07 5.08 2.78
C GLU A 116 -10.65 5.36 1.39
N ARG A 117 -10.00 4.86 0.34
CA ARG A 117 -10.42 5.09 -1.05
C ARG A 117 -11.37 4.03 -1.58
N LYS A 118 -11.43 2.87 -0.93
CA LYS A 118 -12.29 1.73 -1.28
C LYS A 118 -12.13 1.33 -2.75
N GLU A 119 -10.89 1.31 -3.22
CA GLU A 119 -10.53 1.03 -4.62
C GLU A 119 -11.02 -0.34 -5.08
N PHE A 120 -11.02 -1.35 -4.20
CA PHE A 120 -11.29 -2.74 -4.55
C PHE A 120 -12.59 -3.30 -3.95
N ALA A 121 -13.45 -2.42 -3.42
CA ALA A 121 -14.77 -2.84 -2.96
C ALA A 121 -15.71 -3.07 -4.15
N GLU A 122 -16.77 -3.85 -3.96
CA GLU A 122 -17.80 -4.05 -5.00
C GLU A 122 -18.35 -2.70 -5.50
N GLY A 123 -18.47 -2.55 -6.83
CA GLY A 123 -18.77 -1.27 -7.46
C GLY A 123 -17.58 -0.29 -7.48
N GLY A 124 -16.36 -0.83 -7.37
CA GLY A 124 -15.10 -0.11 -7.39
C GLY A 124 -15.01 0.92 -8.53
N ARG A 125 -14.38 2.06 -8.21
CA ARG A 125 -14.25 3.20 -9.13
C ARG A 125 -13.27 2.88 -10.26
N ASN A 126 -13.35 3.66 -11.34
CA ASN A 126 -12.29 3.71 -12.35
C ASN A 126 -10.95 3.98 -11.66
N LEU A 127 -10.09 2.97 -11.66
CA LEU A 127 -8.79 3.04 -11.03
C LEU A 127 -7.92 3.90 -11.93
N ILE A 128 -7.45 5.02 -11.39
CA ILE A 128 -6.73 6.01 -12.17
C ILE A 128 -5.56 5.35 -12.92
N TYR A 129 -4.84 4.40 -12.30
CA TYR A 129 -3.67 3.71 -12.89
C TYR A 129 -4.00 2.72 -14.01
N GLU A 130 -5.27 2.54 -14.35
CA GLU A 130 -5.74 1.76 -15.50
C GLU A 130 -6.01 2.63 -16.73
N GLU A 131 -5.88 3.95 -16.60
CA GLU A 131 -5.83 4.82 -17.77
C GLU A 131 -4.62 4.43 -18.64
N GLY A 132 -4.86 4.02 -19.89
CA GLY A 132 -3.83 3.54 -20.82
C GLY A 132 -2.70 4.54 -21.15
N THR A 133 -2.75 5.75 -20.58
CA THR A 133 -1.62 6.68 -20.50
C THR A 133 -1.62 7.42 -19.18
N ARG A 134 -0.44 7.50 -18.55
CA ARG A 134 -0.19 8.29 -17.35
C ARG A 134 0.87 9.34 -17.59
N ASP A 135 0.47 10.59 -17.43
CA ASP A 135 1.33 11.75 -17.55
C ASP A 135 1.44 12.46 -16.20
N GLY A 136 2.66 12.56 -15.69
CA GLY A 136 2.91 13.07 -14.36
C GLY A 136 4.31 13.61 -14.21
N VAL A 137 4.56 14.23 -13.06
CA VAL A 137 5.84 14.85 -12.75
C VAL A 137 6.47 14.13 -11.57
N LEU A 138 7.77 13.82 -11.67
CA LEU A 138 8.53 13.19 -10.59
C LEU A 138 9.83 13.97 -10.35
N MET A 139 10.27 13.97 -9.10
CA MET A 139 11.61 14.42 -8.74
C MET A 139 12.60 13.32 -9.13
N LYS A 140 13.44 13.57 -10.12
CA LYS A 140 14.41 12.60 -10.64
C LYS A 140 15.82 13.00 -10.27
N ARG A 141 16.60 12.05 -9.74
CA ARG A 141 18.03 12.24 -9.48
C ARG A 141 18.82 12.42 -10.78
N GLY A 142 19.63 13.48 -10.82
CA GLY A 142 20.65 13.74 -11.84
C GLY A 142 21.77 12.70 -11.76
N ARG A 143 22.42 12.43 -12.91
CA ARG A 143 23.49 11.42 -12.99
C ARG A 143 24.75 11.87 -12.25
N ASP A 144 25.13 13.12 -12.45
CA ASP A 144 26.50 13.57 -12.15
C ASP A 144 26.59 14.37 -10.84
N ASN A 145 25.52 15.08 -10.46
CA ASN A 145 25.51 15.96 -9.28
C ASN A 145 24.67 15.44 -8.12
N GLY A 146 23.98 14.30 -8.29
CA GLY A 146 23.11 13.70 -7.27
C GLY A 146 21.86 14.52 -6.90
N GLN A 147 21.64 15.68 -7.51
CA GLN A 147 20.49 16.55 -7.22
C GLN A 147 19.20 15.98 -7.82
N PHE A 148 18.08 16.18 -7.12
CA PHE A 148 16.77 15.85 -7.66
C PHE A 148 16.18 17.05 -8.37
N LEU A 149 15.72 16.84 -9.59
CA LEU A 149 15.09 17.87 -10.40
C LEU A 149 13.77 17.35 -10.97
N THR A 150 12.80 18.24 -11.09
CA THR A 150 11.47 17.98 -11.63
C THR A 150 11.54 17.51 -13.09
N ARG A 151 10.94 16.36 -13.40
CA ARG A 151 10.89 15.79 -14.75
C ARG A 151 9.49 15.28 -15.04
N ARG A 152 8.98 15.56 -16.24
CA ARG A 152 7.71 14.97 -16.71
C ARG A 152 7.98 13.55 -17.19
N PHE A 153 7.14 12.61 -16.78
CA PHE A 153 7.14 11.21 -17.18
C PHE A 153 5.81 10.89 -17.84
N ILE A 154 5.87 10.13 -18.93
CA ILE A 154 4.69 9.63 -19.62
C ILE A 154 4.84 8.12 -19.75
N LEU A 155 3.99 7.36 -19.06
CA LEU A 155 3.82 5.93 -19.26
C LEU A 155 2.67 5.72 -20.23
N SER A 156 2.91 5.07 -21.36
CA SER A 156 1.89 4.78 -22.36
C SER A 156 1.80 3.28 -22.61
N GLU A 157 0.61 2.72 -22.38
CA GLU A 157 0.29 1.33 -22.69
C GLU A 157 0.29 1.11 -24.21
N ARG A 158 -0.37 2.01 -24.95
CA ARG A 158 -0.47 1.94 -26.41
C ARG A 158 0.90 1.89 -27.09
N GLU A 159 1.87 2.66 -26.58
CA GLU A 159 3.23 2.66 -27.12
C GLU A 159 4.14 1.63 -26.45
N GLY A 160 3.74 1.04 -25.31
CA GLY A 160 4.57 0.14 -24.51
C GLY A 160 5.82 0.82 -23.95
N THR A 161 5.76 2.12 -23.63
CA THR A 161 6.95 2.90 -23.21
C THR A 161 6.73 3.76 -21.97
N LEU A 162 7.80 3.93 -21.21
CA LEU A 162 7.99 5.00 -20.23
C LEU A 162 8.94 6.04 -20.83
N LYS A 163 8.44 7.24 -21.05
CA LYS A 163 9.21 8.39 -21.55
C LYS A 163 9.45 9.37 -20.40
N TYR A 164 10.57 10.09 -20.45
CA TYR A 164 10.74 11.26 -19.58
C TYR A 164 11.35 12.44 -20.30
N PHE A 165 10.98 13.63 -19.85
CA PHE A 165 11.35 14.91 -20.43
C PHE A 165 12.08 15.76 -19.41
N THR A 166 13.07 16.54 -19.85
CA THR A 166 13.84 17.44 -18.97
C THR A 166 13.05 18.67 -18.55
N LYS A 167 12.07 19.09 -19.36
CA LYS A 167 11.14 20.19 -19.14
C LYS A 167 9.73 19.75 -19.53
N TYR A 168 8.71 20.43 -19.01
CA TYR A 168 7.31 20.07 -19.25
C TYR A 168 6.87 20.25 -20.72
N ASP A 169 7.40 21.30 -21.36
CA ASP A 169 7.12 21.76 -22.73
C ASP A 169 8.09 21.19 -23.78
N ALA A 170 9.00 20.29 -23.38
CA ALA A 170 9.95 19.69 -24.30
C ALA A 170 9.21 18.83 -25.34
N LYS A 171 9.47 19.07 -26.64
CA LYS A 171 8.89 18.32 -27.75
C LYS A 171 9.39 16.87 -27.80
N ASP A 172 10.68 16.68 -27.55
CA ASP A 172 11.34 15.39 -27.64
C ASP A 172 11.67 14.80 -26.26
N PRO A 173 11.42 13.51 -26.03
CA PRO A 173 11.76 12.84 -24.78
C PRO A 173 13.28 12.74 -24.63
N LYS A 174 13.78 12.93 -23.42
CA LYS A 174 15.20 12.72 -23.09
C LYS A 174 15.57 11.24 -23.13
N ALA A 175 14.62 10.37 -22.78
CA ALA A 175 14.72 8.94 -22.97
C ALA A 175 13.34 8.33 -23.26
N VAL A 176 13.35 7.28 -24.08
CA VAL A 176 12.22 6.40 -24.35
C VAL A 176 12.64 5.01 -23.88
N ILE A 177 11.91 4.43 -22.92
CA ILE A 177 12.26 3.16 -22.27
C ILE A 177 11.11 2.20 -22.54
N LYS A 178 11.40 1.01 -23.08
CA LYS A 178 10.37 -0.02 -23.28
C LYS A 178 9.96 -0.65 -21.95
N VAL A 179 8.66 -0.77 -21.70
CA VAL A 179 8.12 -1.25 -20.43
C VAL A 179 8.51 -2.70 -20.15
N ASP A 180 8.58 -3.54 -21.18
CA ASP A 180 9.02 -4.94 -21.09
C ASP A 180 10.47 -5.13 -20.58
N THR A 181 11.28 -4.07 -20.59
CA THR A 181 12.65 -4.06 -20.07
C THR A 181 12.78 -3.45 -18.68
N ILE A 182 11.70 -2.93 -18.10
CA ILE A 182 11.72 -2.20 -16.83
C ILE A 182 11.50 -3.15 -15.66
N ASN A 183 12.25 -2.90 -14.58
CA ASN A 183 11.86 -3.30 -13.23
C ASN A 183 11.76 -2.05 -12.33
N ALA A 184 10.84 -2.06 -11.38
CA ALA A 184 10.62 -0.95 -10.45
C ALA A 184 10.56 -1.49 -9.01
N THR A 185 11.26 -0.82 -8.09
CA THR A 185 11.31 -1.25 -6.68
C THR A 185 11.46 -0.05 -5.77
N PHE A 186 10.63 0.02 -4.72
CA PHE A 186 10.78 1.05 -3.69
C PHE A 186 12.11 0.87 -2.94
N LYS A 187 12.86 1.96 -2.82
CA LYS A 187 14.17 2.02 -2.17
C LYS A 187 14.31 3.31 -1.34
N PRO A 188 13.43 3.53 -0.35
CA PRO A 188 13.36 4.79 0.37
C PRO A 188 14.66 5.16 1.08
N GLU A 189 15.31 4.20 1.77
CA GLU A 189 16.57 4.41 2.48
C GLU A 189 17.71 4.82 1.54
N LYS A 190 17.87 4.13 0.41
CA LYS A 190 18.90 4.41 -0.61
C LYS A 190 18.71 5.79 -1.26
N ILE A 191 17.47 6.22 -1.39
CA ILE A 191 17.09 7.48 -2.05
C ILE A 191 17.08 8.64 -1.06
N GLY A 192 16.91 8.36 0.24
CA GLY A 192 16.75 9.39 1.27
C GLY A 192 15.36 10.04 1.26
N ASN A 193 14.34 9.34 0.72
CA ASN A 193 12.96 9.83 0.66
C ASN A 193 11.97 8.66 0.89
N PRO A 194 10.94 8.81 1.74
CA PRO A 194 9.96 7.74 2.01
C PRO A 194 9.25 7.17 0.78
N ASN A 195 9.10 7.97 -0.27
CA ASN A 195 8.44 7.62 -1.53
C ASN A 195 9.46 7.28 -2.64
N GLY A 196 10.71 7.02 -2.27
CA GLY A 196 11.78 6.74 -3.21
C GLY A 196 11.55 5.44 -3.99
N LEU A 197 11.51 5.56 -5.32
CA LEU A 197 11.41 4.46 -6.27
C LEU A 197 12.67 4.38 -7.13
N GLN A 198 13.24 3.18 -7.24
CA GLN A 198 14.30 2.86 -8.19
C GLN A 198 13.66 2.16 -9.39
N ILE A 199 13.80 2.75 -10.57
CA ILE A 199 13.45 2.17 -11.86
C ILE A 199 14.75 1.72 -12.53
N THR A 200 14.80 0.47 -12.96
CA THR A 200 15.94 -0.09 -13.69
C THR A 200 15.51 -0.56 -15.05
N TYR A 201 16.34 -0.36 -16.07
CA TYR A 201 16.09 -0.88 -17.41
C TYR A 201 17.41 -1.24 -18.10
N LEU A 202 17.34 -2.16 -19.06
CA LEU A 202 18.50 -2.55 -19.86
C LEU A 202 18.68 -1.60 -21.04
N LYS A 203 19.91 -1.13 -21.22
CA LYS A 203 20.33 -0.38 -22.41
C LYS A 203 21.73 -0.82 -22.81
N ASP A 204 21.89 -1.29 -24.04
CA ASP A 204 23.15 -1.78 -24.59
C ASP A 204 23.80 -2.85 -23.67
N TYR A 205 22.99 -3.82 -23.23
CA TYR A 205 23.36 -4.87 -22.27
C TYR A 205 23.82 -4.38 -20.88
N SER A 206 23.64 -3.09 -20.59
CA SER A 206 23.99 -2.48 -19.31
C SER A 206 22.73 -2.01 -18.57
N THR A 207 22.64 -2.34 -17.29
CA THR A 207 21.56 -1.86 -16.42
C THR A 207 21.73 -0.38 -16.13
N ARG A 208 20.70 0.40 -16.45
CA ARG A 208 20.59 1.82 -16.09
C ARG A 208 19.68 1.98 -14.89
N ASN A 209 20.00 2.95 -14.02
CA ASN A 209 19.26 3.25 -12.82
C ASN A 209 18.64 4.65 -12.92
N ILE A 210 17.35 4.75 -12.64
CA ILE A 210 16.61 5.98 -12.46
C ILE A 210 16.10 5.99 -11.02
N PHE A 211 16.50 7.00 -10.25
CA PHE A 211 15.98 7.22 -8.91
C PHE A 211 14.99 8.37 -8.96
N VAL A 212 13.76 8.11 -8.53
CA VAL A 212 12.68 9.09 -8.50
C VAL A 212 11.95 9.07 -7.17
N TYR A 213 11.28 10.15 -6.85
CA TYR A 213 10.24 10.19 -5.82
C TYR A 213 9.16 11.19 -6.23
N HIS A 214 8.03 11.14 -5.53
CA HIS A 214 7.02 12.20 -5.52
C HIS A 214 6.80 12.64 -4.07
N ASP A 215 6.51 13.93 -3.84
CA ASP A 215 6.32 14.45 -2.48
C ASP A 215 5.04 13.89 -1.83
N SER A 216 4.00 13.65 -2.65
CA SER A 216 2.81 12.89 -2.26
C SER A 216 3.00 11.40 -2.54
N SER A 217 2.61 10.57 -1.56
CA SER A 217 2.45 9.12 -1.77
C SER A 217 1.10 8.73 -2.35
N LYS A 218 0.14 9.68 -2.40
CA LYS A 218 -1.13 9.57 -3.12
C LYS A 218 -0.94 9.93 -4.60
#